data_AF-A0A2H0FZW8-F1
#
_entry.id   AF-A0A2H0FZW8-F1
#
_cell.length_a   1.000
_cell.length_b   1.000
_cell.length_c   1.000
_cell.angle_alpha   90.00
_cell.angle_beta   90.00
_cell.angle_gamma   90.00
#
_symmetry.space_group_name_H-M   'P 1'
#
loop_
_entity.id
_entity.type
_entity.pdbx_description
1 polymer ?
#
loop_
_entity_poly.entity_id
_entity_poly.type
_entity_poly.pdbx_seq_one_letter_code
_entity_poly.pdbx_strand_id
1 'polypeptide(L)'
;MTSDASYGLEQARIHLPSIVANAHAGIASIITRHGKPYAAVVPIQDLKKSSVASDAASGLLALRGTGRGLWGADISQTIAGLRNEWDA
;
A
#
# COMPACT_ATOMS: atom_id res chain seq x y z
N MET A 1 -11.48 -4.60 -11.93
CA MET A 1 -11.98 -5.11 -10.63
C MET A 1 -11.64 -6.60 -10.60
N THR A 2 -10.49 -6.96 -10.04
CA THR A 2 -10.21 -8.37 -9.72
C THR A 2 -11.21 -8.78 -8.66
N SER A 3 -12.20 -9.60 -9.01
CA SER A 3 -13.14 -10.12 -8.03
C SER A 3 -12.38 -11.10 -7.14
N ASP A 4 -12.14 -10.73 -5.88
CA ASP A 4 -11.63 -11.69 -4.91
C ASP A 4 -12.63 -12.83 -4.78
N ALA A 5 -12.16 -14.05 -5.00
CA ALA A 5 -12.98 -15.24 -4.80
C ALA A 5 -13.28 -15.39 -3.30
N SER A 6 -14.56 -15.47 -2.94
CA SER A 6 -14.99 -15.59 -1.54
C SER A 6 -15.37 -17.03 -1.22
N TYR A 7 -14.77 -17.59 -0.17
CA TYR A 7 -15.00 -18.95 0.30
C TYR A 7 -15.50 -18.94 1.74
N GLY A 8 -16.46 -19.81 2.07
CA GLY A 8 -16.78 -20.10 3.47
C GLY A 8 -15.66 -20.89 4.14
N LEU A 9 -15.50 -20.79 5.47
CA LEU A 9 -14.41 -21.43 6.22
C LEU A 9 -14.30 -22.94 5.94
N GLU A 10 -15.43 -23.64 5.89
CA GLU A 10 -15.45 -25.09 5.60
C GLU A 10 -15.06 -25.40 4.15
N GLN A 11 -15.51 -24.57 3.19
CA GLN A 11 -15.12 -24.69 1.79
C GLN A 11 -13.63 -24.41 1.61
N ALA A 12 -13.11 -23.40 2.32
CA ALA A 12 -11.70 -23.06 2.32
C ALA A 12 -10.84 -24.20 2.87
N ARG A 13 -11.31 -24.92 3.90
CA ARG A 13 -10.60 -26.09 4.44
C ARG A 13 -10.50 -27.23 3.42
N ILE A 14 -11.58 -27.51 2.69
CA ILE A 14 -11.63 -28.57 1.68
C ILE A 14 -10.76 -28.21 0.46
N HIS A 15 -10.82 -26.96 0.01
CA HIS A 15 -10.18 -26.48 -1.20
C HIS A 15 -8.87 -25.72 -0.96
N LEU A 16 -8.26 -25.87 0.22
CA LEU A 16 -7.07 -25.14 0.61
C LEU A 16 -5.93 -25.25 -0.43
N PRO A 17 -5.60 -26.44 -0.98
CA PRO A 17 -4.54 -26.55 -1.98
C PRO A 17 -4.79 -25.68 -3.22
N SER A 18 -6.03 -25.66 -3.72
CA SER A 18 -6.40 -24.84 -4.88
C SER A 18 -6.36 -23.35 -4.57
N ILE A 19 -6.80 -22.95 -3.38
CA ILE A 19 -6.75 -21.54 -2.92
C ILE A 19 -5.30 -21.06 -2.83
N VAL A 20 -4.39 -21.91 -2.32
CA VAL A 20 -2.95 -21.59 -2.27
C VAL A 20 -2.33 -21.50 -3.66
N ALA A 21 -2.69 -22.41 -4.58
CA ALA A 21 -2.24 -22.35 -5.96
C ALA A 21 -2.70 -21.07 -6.66
N ASN A 22 -3.96 -20.65 -6.43
CA ASN A 22 -4.50 -19.39 -6.93
C ASN A 22 -3.72 -18.19 -6.39
N ALA A 23 -3.42 -18.18 -5.08
CA ALA A 23 -2.61 -17.12 -4.47
C ALA A 23 -1.20 -17.07 -5.05
N HIS A 24 -0.57 -18.22 -5.33
CA HIS A 24 0.70 -18.26 -6.03
C HIS A 24 0.59 -17.70 -7.46
N ALA A 25 -0.53 -17.91 -8.14
CA ALA A 25 -0.82 -17.36 -9.47
C ALA A 25 -1.22 -15.87 -9.46
N GLY A 26 -1.24 -15.21 -8.30
CA GLY A 26 -1.59 -13.78 -8.20
C GLY A 26 -3.05 -13.49 -7.90
N ILE A 27 -3.87 -14.52 -7.63
CA ILE A 27 -5.30 -14.38 -7.36
C ILE A 27 -5.54 -14.45 -5.85
N ALA A 28 -6.01 -13.35 -5.27
CA ALA A 28 -6.39 -13.31 -3.86
C ALA A 28 -7.76 -13.94 -3.61
N SER A 29 -7.96 -14.45 -2.40
CA SER A 29 -9.21 -15.09 -1.98
C SER A 29 -9.55 -14.73 -0.54
N ILE A 30 -10.83 -14.45 -0.28
CA ILE A 30 -11.33 -14.08 1.04
C ILE A 30 -11.97 -15.31 1.68
N ILE A 31 -11.60 -15.60 2.92
CA ILE A 31 -12.21 -16.63 3.76
C ILE A 31 -13.22 -15.97 4.69
N THR A 32 -14.45 -16.45 4.64
CA THR A 32 -15.58 -15.94 5.43
C THR A 32 -16.07 -16.97 6.45
N ARG A 33 -16.60 -16.48 7.57
CA ARG A 33 -17.31 -17.29 8.57
C ARG A 33 -18.70 -16.69 8.79
N HIS A 34 -19.75 -17.46 8.54
CA HIS A 34 -21.14 -16.98 8.55
C HIS A 34 -21.34 -15.70 7.71
N GLY A 35 -20.74 -15.67 6.51
CA GLY A 35 -20.82 -14.53 5.58
C GLY A 35 -19.97 -13.32 5.96
N LYS A 36 -19.29 -13.33 7.12
CA LYS A 36 -18.38 -12.26 7.54
C LYS A 36 -16.95 -12.56 7.09
N PRO A 37 -16.23 -11.64 6.45
CA PRO A 37 -14.82 -11.83 6.10
C PRO A 37 -13.98 -11.96 7.37
N TYR A 38 -13.08 -12.95 7.40
CA TYR A 38 -12.26 -13.27 8.56
C TYR A 38 -10.77 -13.30 8.24
N ALA A 39 -10.41 -13.79 7.07
CA ALA A 39 -9.03 -13.87 6.62
C ALA A 39 -8.97 -13.75 5.09
N ALA A 40 -7.78 -13.50 4.56
CA ALA A 40 -7.51 -13.57 3.13
C ALA A 40 -6.26 -14.40 2.89
N VAL A 41 -6.26 -15.15 1.80
CA VAL A 41 -5.06 -15.79 1.25
C VAL A 41 -4.66 -14.96 0.05
N VAL A 42 -3.46 -14.38 0.13
CA VAL A 42 -2.95 -13.42 -0.85
C VAL A 42 -1.57 -13.88 -1.38
N PRO A 43 -1.17 -13.44 -2.56
CA PRO A 43 0.19 -13.68 -3.06
C PRO A 43 1.24 -13.14 -2.08
N ILE A 44 2.31 -13.90 -1.83
CA ILE A 44 3.34 -13.54 -0.85
C ILE A 44 4.03 -12.19 -1.16
N GLN A 45 4.11 -11.85 -2.45
CA GLN A 45 4.64 -10.57 -2.92
C GLN A 45 3.80 -9.36 -2.47
N ASP A 46 2.48 -9.54 -2.32
CA ASP A 46 1.58 -8.47 -1.93
C ASP A 46 1.55 -8.27 -0.41
N LEU A 47 1.93 -9.30 0.36
CA LEU A 47 2.14 -9.17 1.81
C LEU A 47 3.22 -8.11 2.13
N LYS A 48 4.32 -8.08 1.35
CA LYS A 48 5.39 -7.08 1.48
C LYS A 48 4.97 -5.70 1.02
N LYS A 49 4.14 -5.60 -0.02
CA LYS A 49 3.61 -4.30 -0.47
C LYS A 49 2.66 -3.70 0.54
N SER A 50 1.85 -4.51 1.22
CA SER A 50 0.91 -4.02 2.23
C SER A 50 1.63 -3.35 3.41
N SER A 51 2.71 -3.94 3.91
CA SER A 51 3.51 -3.34 4.99
C SER A 51 4.22 -2.05 4.56
N VAL A 52 4.71 -1.97 3.32
CA VAL A 52 5.32 -0.75 2.77
C VAL A 52 4.26 0.31 2.44
N ALA A 53 3.04 -0.09 2.06
CA ALA A 53 1.95 0.82 1.72
C ALA A 53 1.32 1.47 2.96
N SER A 54 1.28 0.77 4.10
CA SER A 54 0.90 1.39 5.37
C SER A 54 1.88 2.47 5.82
N ASP A 55 3.18 2.31 5.54
CA ASP A 55 4.17 3.38 5.73
C ASP A 55 4.05 4.47 4.65
N ALA A 56 3.55 4.12 3.45
CA ALA A 56 3.31 5.04 2.34
C ALA A 56 2.05 5.91 2.50
N ALA A 57 1.34 5.86 3.64
CA ALA A 57 0.53 7.02 4.06
C ALA A 57 1.42 8.28 4.23
N SER A 58 2.75 8.13 4.28
CA SER A 58 3.77 9.18 4.12
C SER A 58 4.42 9.23 2.72
N GLY A 59 3.78 8.66 1.70
CA GLY A 59 4.32 8.53 0.34
C GLY A 59 4.46 9.86 -0.41
N LEU A 60 4.98 9.82 -1.65
CA LEU A 60 5.25 11.02 -2.48
C LEU A 60 4.05 11.99 -2.59
N LEU A 61 2.82 11.48 -2.56
CA LEU A 61 1.62 12.32 -2.57
C LEU A 61 1.43 13.14 -1.30
N ALA A 62 1.85 12.63 -0.13
CA ALA A 62 1.84 13.38 1.13
C ALA A 62 2.86 14.53 1.13
N LEU A 63 3.90 14.44 0.29
CA LEU A 63 4.89 15.52 0.10
C LEU A 63 4.41 16.59 -0.87
N ARG A 64 3.36 16.32 -1.67
CA ARG A 64 2.86 17.25 -2.69
C ARG A 64 2.39 18.56 -2.05
N GLY A 65 2.99 19.66 -2.47
CA GLY A 65 2.65 21.01 -1.98
C GLY A 65 3.28 21.41 -0.65
N THR A 66 3.99 20.50 0.04
CA THR A 66 4.66 20.82 1.31
C THR A 66 6.02 21.48 1.12
N GLY A 67 6.68 21.26 -0.03
CA GLY A 67 8.06 21.69 -0.26
C GLY A 67 9.09 21.01 0.65
N ARG A 68 8.67 20.04 1.48
CA ARG A 68 9.54 19.41 2.49
C ARG A 68 10.67 18.64 1.79
N GLY A 69 11.91 19.00 2.12
CA GLY A 69 13.13 18.43 1.53
C GLY A 69 13.66 19.15 0.28
N LEU A 70 12.93 20.14 -0.28
CA LEU A 70 13.39 20.93 -1.43
C LEU A 70 14.14 22.22 -1.03
N TRP A 71 13.94 22.71 0.20
CA TRP A 71 14.45 24.01 0.67
C TRP A 71 15.67 23.92 1.60
N GLY A 72 16.26 22.73 1.76
CA GLY A 72 17.36 22.50 2.70
C GLY A 72 16.95 22.57 4.17
N ALA A 73 17.94 22.63 5.07
CA ALA A 73 17.73 22.62 6.52
C ALA A 73 17.20 23.97 7.06
N ASP A 74 17.54 25.08 6.41
CA ASP A 74 17.08 26.43 6.75
C ASP A 74 16.37 27.07 5.55
N ILE A 75 15.03 27.08 5.65
CA ILE A 75 14.14 27.59 4.60
C ILE A 75 14.29 29.11 4.47
N SER A 76 14.43 29.81 5.60
CA SER A 76 14.50 31.28 5.62
C SER A 76 15.74 31.78 4.91
N GLN A 77 16.90 31.15 5.17
CA GLN A 77 18.14 31.49 4.49
C GLN A 77 18.08 31.21 2.98
N THR A 78 17.53 30.08 2.58
CA THR A 78 17.40 29.71 1.16
C THR A 78 16.50 30.69 0.40
N ILE A 79 15.37 31.10 0.99
CA ILE A 79 14.47 32.10 0.38
C ILE A 79 15.15 33.48 0.31
N ALA A 80 15.89 33.88 1.36
CA ALA A 80 16.60 35.14 1.37
C ALA A 80 17.67 35.21 0.27
N GLY A 81 18.42 34.12 0.06
CA GLY A 81 19.39 34.00 -1.03
C GLY A 81 18.74 34.20 -2.40
N LEU A 82 17.69 33.42 -2.69
CA LEU A 82 16.95 33.51 -3.96
C LEU A 82 16.33 34.90 -4.20
N ARG A 83 15.90 35.62 -3.15
CA ARG A 83 15.36 36.98 -3.31
C ARG A 83 16.45 38.00 -3.65
N ASN A 84 17.61 37.89 -3.00
CA ASN A 84 18.72 38.81 -3.25
C ASN A 84 19.25 38.71 -4.69
N GLU A 85 19.08 37.56 -5.36
CA GLU A 85 19.42 37.37 -6.77
C GLU A 85 18.56 38.20 -7.74
N TRP A 86 17.39 38.68 -7.32
CA TRP A 86 16.45 39.44 -8.15
C TRP A 86 16.55 40.96 -7.95
N ASP A 87 17.22 41.39 -6.88
CA ASP A 87 17.47 42.81 -6.57
C ASP A 87 18.82 43.32 -7.12
N ALA A 88 19.52 42.49 -7.92
CA ALA A 88 20.76 42.81 -8.63
C ALA A 88 20.52 42.97 -10.13
#